data_AF-A0A2W4Y9E8-F1
#
_entry.id   AF-A0A2W4Y9E8-F1
#
_cell.length_a   1.000
_cell.length_b   1.000
_cell.length_c   1.000
_cell.angle_alpha   90.00
_cell.angle_beta   90.00
_cell.angle_gamma   90.00
#
_symmetry.space_group_name_H-M   'P 1'
#
loop_
_entity.id
_entity.type
_entity.pdbx_description
1 polymer ?
#
loop_
_entity_poly.entity_id
_entity_poly.type
_entity_poly.pdbx_seq_one_letter_code
_entity_poly.pdbx_strand_id
1 'polypeptide(L)'
;MSIAPSLSEWLEQPERQARLSALSAATTLPEMVMVTLQLGLMVARWLLETELTHQAQSPQAWPVCPHCGSRLHSKGFQRRQIQTLVGAMA
;
A
#
# COMPACT_ATOMS: atom_id res chain seq x y z
N MET A 1 -9.77 5.36 -12.62
CA MET A 1 -8.31 5.38 -12.80
C MET A 1 -7.94 4.26 -13.78
N SER A 2 -7.26 4.56 -14.89
CA SER A 2 -6.80 3.51 -15.82
C SER A 2 -5.45 2.99 -15.35
N ILE A 3 -5.39 1.72 -14.95
CA ILE A 3 -4.19 1.06 -14.38
C ILE A 3 -3.20 0.66 -15.49
N ALA A 4 -3.69 0.47 -16.71
CA ALA A 4 -2.91 -0.09 -17.82
C ALA A 4 -1.63 0.71 -18.18
N PRO A 5 -1.67 2.05 -18.37
CA PRO A 5 -0.47 2.81 -18.74
C PRO A 5 0.53 2.96 -17.58
N SER A 6 0.07 2.96 -16.32
CA SER A 6 0.95 3.03 -15.16
C SER A 6 1.58 1.68 -14.82
N LEU A 7 0.96 0.57 -15.22
CA LEU A 7 1.51 -0.77 -15.03
C LEU A 7 2.73 -1.02 -15.93
N SER A 8 2.71 -0.59 -17.19
CA SER A 8 3.87 -0.77 -18.09
C SER A 8 5.09 -0.01 -17.58
N GLU A 9 4.91 1.26 -17.22
CA GLU A 9 5.99 2.05 -16.61
C GLU A 9 6.46 1.45 -15.28
N TRP A 10 5.54 0.87 -14.52
CA TRP A 10 5.90 0.12 -13.33
C TRP A 10 6.79 -1.07 -13.67
N LEU A 11 6.41 -1.93 -14.62
CA LEU A 11 7.19 -3.12 -14.98
C LEU A 11 8.62 -2.80 -15.47
N GLU A 12 8.82 -1.66 -16.12
CA GLU A 12 10.14 -1.27 -16.66
C GLU A 12 11.18 -0.87 -15.59
N GLN A 13 10.81 -0.74 -14.32
CA GLN A 13 11.79 -0.36 -13.31
C GLN A 13 12.84 -1.47 -13.07
N PRO A 14 14.14 -1.13 -12.93
CA PRO A 14 15.22 -2.11 -12.88
C PRO A 14 15.06 -3.20 -11.82
N GLU A 15 14.54 -2.85 -10.64
CA GLU A 15 14.31 -3.80 -9.55
C GLU A 15 13.26 -4.87 -9.94
N ARG A 16 12.21 -4.48 -10.67
CA ARG A 16 11.14 -5.39 -11.10
C ARG A 16 11.62 -6.26 -12.25
N GLN A 17 12.34 -5.68 -13.20
CA GLN A 17 12.98 -6.44 -14.26
C GLN A 17 13.97 -7.46 -13.71
N ALA A 18 14.74 -7.12 -12.67
CA ALA A 18 15.64 -8.05 -11.99
C ALA A 18 14.90 -9.20 -11.29
N ARG A 19 13.71 -8.96 -10.71
CA ARG A 19 12.89 -10.02 -10.11
C ARG A 19 12.20 -10.90 -11.15
N LEU A 20 11.75 -10.31 -12.27
CA LEU A 20 11.18 -11.04 -13.40
C LEU A 20 12.24 -11.94 -14.06
N SER A 21 13.47 -11.45 -14.22
CA SER A 21 14.58 -12.27 -14.72
C SER A 21 15.01 -13.34 -13.74
N ALA A 22 14.95 -13.08 -12.42
CA ALA A 22 15.16 -14.11 -11.42
C ALA A 22 14.11 -15.23 -11.50
N LEU A 23 12.86 -14.91 -11.85
CA LEU A 23 11.80 -15.91 -12.02
C LEU A 23 12.07 -16.80 -13.24
N SER A 24 12.52 -16.21 -14.36
CA SER A 24 12.85 -16.98 -15.56
C SER A 24 14.13 -17.80 -15.40
N ALA A 25 15.05 -17.38 -14.54
CA ALA A 25 16.28 -18.10 -14.21
C ALA A 25 16.11 -19.17 -13.11
N ALA A 26 14.99 -19.17 -12.37
CA ALA A 26 14.77 -20.10 -11.27
C ALA A 26 14.75 -21.55 -11.75
N THR A 27 15.52 -22.41 -11.10
CA THR A 27 15.68 -23.83 -11.50
C THR A 27 14.92 -24.80 -10.61
N THR A 28 14.44 -24.32 -9.46
CA THR A 28 13.74 -25.14 -8.48
C THR A 28 12.37 -24.55 -8.12
N LEU A 29 11.43 -25.41 -7.76
CA LEU A 29 10.09 -24.98 -7.33
C LEU A 29 10.13 -24.03 -6.12
N PRO A 30 10.91 -24.28 -5.05
CA PRO A 30 10.99 -23.35 -3.93
C PRO A 30 11.48 -21.96 -4.35
N GLU A 31 12.46 -21.89 -5.25
CA GLU A 31 12.97 -20.63 -5.79
C GLU A 31 11.88 -19.88 -6.57
N MET A 32 11.18 -20.58 -7.47
CA MET A 32 10.04 -20.00 -8.21
C MET A 32 8.96 -19.45 -7.27
N VAL A 33 8.61 -20.20 -6.21
CA VAL A 33 7.63 -19.77 -5.21
C VAL A 33 8.09 -18.50 -4.50
N MET A 34 9.34 -18.45 -4.05
CA MET A 34 9.87 -17.29 -3.34
C MET A 34 9.95 -16.04 -4.22
N VAL A 35 10.42 -16.18 -5.46
CA VAL A 35 10.48 -15.05 -6.41
C VAL A 35 9.08 -14.56 -6.76
N THR A 36 8.14 -15.48 -7.00
CA THR A 36 6.74 -15.12 -7.31
C THR A 36 6.06 -14.41 -6.14
N LEU A 37 6.28 -14.86 -4.90
CA LEU A 37 5.76 -14.20 -3.70
C LEU A 37 6.29 -12.77 -3.59
N GLN A 38 7.58 -12.56 -3.83
CA GLN A 38 8.18 -11.22 -3.81
C GLN A 38 7.57 -10.32 -4.88
N LEU A 39 7.43 -10.80 -6.12
CA LEU A 39 6.77 -10.07 -7.20
C LEU A 39 5.32 -9.72 -6.83
N GLY A 40 4.56 -10.66 -6.27
CA GLY A 40 3.19 -10.44 -5.82
C GLY A 40 3.10 -9.35 -4.75
N LEU A 41 4.02 -9.35 -3.77
CA LEU A 41 4.09 -8.30 -2.74
C LEU A 41 4.42 -6.92 -3.33
N MET A 42 5.31 -6.87 -4.33
CA MET A 42 5.64 -5.61 -5.02
C MET A 42 4.41 -5.05 -5.75
N VAL A 43 3.65 -5.90 -6.46
CA VAL A 43 2.42 -5.50 -7.15
C VAL A 43 1.35 -5.04 -6.14
N ALA A 44 1.13 -5.82 -5.08
CA ALA A 44 0.15 -5.49 -4.05
C ALA A 44 0.45 -4.14 -3.39
N ARG A 45 1.71 -3.90 -3.04
CA ARG A 45 2.18 -2.63 -2.49
C ARG A 45 1.91 -1.48 -3.45
N TRP A 46 2.31 -1.63 -4.72
CA TRP A 46 2.14 -0.57 -5.71
C TRP A 46 0.68 -0.21 -5.96
N LEU A 47 -0.20 -1.21 -6.08
CA LEU A 47 -1.64 -0.97 -6.24
C LEU A 47 -2.19 -0.17 -5.06
N LEU A 48 -1.82 -0.55 -3.83
CA LEU A 48 -2.25 0.12 -2.62
C LEU A 48 -1.72 1.56 -2.56
N GLU A 49 -0.42 1.77 -2.80
CA GLU A 49 0.20 3.11 -2.80
C GLU A 49 -0.42 4.03 -3.86
N THR A 50 -0.72 3.48 -5.06
CA THR A 50 -1.34 4.24 -6.14
C THR A 50 -2.76 4.69 -5.75
N GLU A 51 -3.58 3.79 -5.22
CA GLU A 51 -4.93 4.12 -4.79
C GLU A 51 -4.94 5.10 -3.61
N LEU A 52 -4.08 4.89 -2.61
CA LEU A 52 -3.95 5.81 -1.48
C LEU A 52 -3.51 7.20 -1.93
N THR A 53 -2.59 7.29 -2.88
CA THR A 53 -2.13 8.57 -3.45
C THR A 53 -3.27 9.28 -4.20
N HIS A 54 -4.03 8.53 -5.01
CA HIS A 54 -5.20 9.06 -5.69
C HIS A 54 -6.25 9.58 -4.70
N GLN A 55 -6.56 8.81 -3.65
CA GLN A 55 -7.49 9.25 -2.61
C GLN A 55 -6.98 10.49 -1.85
N ALA A 56 -5.68 10.55 -1.55
CA ALA A 56 -5.09 11.68 -0.86
C ALA A 56 -5.16 12.99 -1.68
N GLN A 57 -5.15 12.89 -3.01
CA GLN A 57 -5.31 14.05 -3.90
C GLN A 57 -6.77 14.47 -4.08
N SER A 58 -7.73 13.58 -3.79
CA SER A 58 -9.15 13.91 -3.87
C SER A 58 -9.56 14.85 -2.74
N PRO A 59 -10.38 15.90 -2.99
CA PRO A 59 -10.87 16.77 -1.93
C PRO A 59 -11.77 15.96 -0.99
N GLN A 60 -11.26 15.63 0.20
CA GLN A 60 -12.06 14.96 1.20
C GLN A 60 -12.91 15.99 1.96
N ALA A 61 -14.21 16.00 1.69
CA ALA A 61 -15.17 16.73 2.50
C ALA A 61 -15.26 16.08 3.88
N TRP A 62 -14.62 16.71 4.85
CA TRP A 62 -14.71 16.27 6.24
C TRP A 62 -16.13 16.45 6.78
N PRO A 63 -16.80 15.37 7.25
CA PRO A 63 -18.13 15.51 7.83
C PRO A 63 -18.08 16.35 9.10
N VAL A 64 -19.20 16.99 9.42
CA VAL A 64 -19.38 17.64 10.73
C VAL A 64 -19.69 16.59 11.79
N CYS A 65 -19.23 16.81 13.02
CA CYS A 65 -19.57 15.97 14.16
C CYS A 65 -21.08 16.11 14.45
N PRO A 66 -21.85 15.00 14.54
CA PRO A 66 -23.28 15.06 14.81
C PRO A 66 -23.62 15.56 16.22
N HIS A 67 -22.63 15.64 17.13
CA HIS A 67 -22.84 16.07 18.51
C HIS A 67 -22.43 17.52 18.77
N CYS A 68 -21.28 17.97 18.23
CA CYS A 68 -20.75 19.32 18.49
C CYS A 68 -20.69 20.24 17.26
N GLY A 69 -21.03 19.75 16.06
CA GLY A 69 -21.01 20.52 14.81
C GLY A 69 -19.62 20.91 14.30
N SER A 70 -18.54 20.67 15.06
CA SER A 70 -17.17 20.90 14.61
C SER A 70 -16.82 19.99 13.42
N ARG A 71 -15.98 20.49 12.49
CA ARG A 71 -15.46 19.65 11.40
C ARG A 71 -14.60 18.53 11.98
N LEU A 72 -14.87 17.30 11.56
CA LEU A 72 -14.05 16.16 11.93
C LEU A 72 -12.77 16.23 11.11
N HIS A 73 -11.61 16.34 11.75
CA HIS A 73 -10.33 16.20 11.06
C HIS A 73 -9.72 14.86 11.45
N SER A 74 -9.01 14.19 10.53
CA SER A 74 -8.17 13.08 10.95
C SER A 74 -7.15 13.59 11.97
N LYS A 75 -6.87 12.79 13.00
CA LYS A 75 -5.80 13.07 13.96
C LYS A 75 -4.39 12.97 13.34
N GLY A 76 -4.29 12.67 12.04
CA GLY A 76 -3.03 12.38 11.35
C GLY A 76 -2.26 11.23 12.00
N PHE A 77 -0.94 11.32 11.92
CA PHE A 77 0.02 10.38 12.52
C PHE A 77 0.30 10.71 13.99
N GLN A 78 -0.76 10.93 14.77
CA GLN A 78 -0.62 11.11 16.21
C GLN A 78 -0.20 9.80 16.87
N ARG A 79 0.74 9.86 17.82
CA ARG A 79 1.09 8.72 18.68
C ARG A 79 -0.17 8.22 19.37
N ARG A 80 -0.55 6.96 19.12
CA ARG A 80 -1.73 6.35 19.72
C ARG A 80 -1.28 5.46 20.86
N GLN A 81 -1.88 5.68 22.02
CA GLN A 81 -1.78 4.74 23.12
C GLN A 81 -3.10 3.99 23.19
N ILE A 82 -3.07 2.67 23.05
CA ILE A 82 -4.25 1.82 23.18
C ILE A 82 -4.34 1.40 24.64
N GLN A 83 -5.39 1.82 25.33
CA GLN A 83 -5.75 1.21 26.61
C GLN A 83 -6.38 -0.15 26.33
N THR A 84 -5.73 -1.19 26.82
CA THR A 84 -6.22 -2.58 26.77
C THR A 84 -6.55 -3.06 28.18
N LEU A 85 -7.17 -4.24 28.29
CA LEU A 85 -7.41 -4.90 29.59
C LEU A 85 -6.11 -5.20 30.36
N VAL A 86 -4.97 -5.28 29.68
CA VAL A 86 -3.64 -5.53 30.27
C VAL A 86 -2.78 -4.26 30.40
N GLY A 87 -3.40 -3.08 30.26
CA GLY A 87 -2.73 -1.79 30.40
C GLY A 87 -2.52 -1.07 29.08
N ALA A 88 -1.70 -0.02 29.12
CA ALA A 88 -1.55 0.90 28.01
C ALA A 88 -0.40 0.48 27.07
N MET A 89 -0.71 0.31 25.79
CA MET A 89 0.24 -0.09 24.73
C MET A 89 0.49 1.07 23.77
N ALA A 90 1.73 1.23 23.29
CA ALA A 90 2.17 2.32 22.42
C ALA A 90 2.29 1.93 20.95
#